data_AF-A0A9P8IAT8-F1
#
_entry.id   AF-A0A9P8IAT8-F1
#
_cell.length_a   1.000
_cell.length_b   1.000
_cell.length_c   1.000
_cell.angle_alpha   90.00
_cell.angle_beta   90.00
_cell.angle_gamma   90.00
#
_symmetry.space_group_name_H-M   'P 1'
#
loop_
_entity.id
_entity.type
_entity.pdbx_description
1 polymer ?
#
loop_
_entity_poly.entity_id
_entity_poly.type
_entity_poly.pdbx_seq_one_letter_code
_entity_poly.pdbx_strand_id
1 'polypeptide(L)'
;MDYLISEGYPLAATKFAAEANIQPTVDIDSMQERVEIQSAIHRGDIQTAIENINELNPQILDSNPTLHFALLRLQLVELIRECTSHPNGDITPALNFATTQLAPRAPTNPEFLEDLERTMALLIFPPDNLVPPLASLLHPSLRQIVANKVNEAILVSQRAPKEAKLRVLVRLRAWAEQKAREAKKDLPPTLDLGLDLEDHPTSSGVTQGNGEAEGMMT
;
A
#
# COMPACT_ATOMS: atom_id res chain seq x y z
N MET A 1 -15.12 -9.70 2.51
CA MET A 1 -15.51 -9.07 1.23
C MET A 1 -15.08 -7.60 1.18
N ASP A 2 -15.32 -6.81 2.22
CA ASP A 2 -14.90 -5.41 2.36
C ASP A 2 -13.41 -5.17 2.04
N TYR A 3 -12.51 -6.06 2.48
CA TYR A 3 -11.09 -6.01 2.15
C TYR A 3 -10.81 -6.15 0.64
N LEU A 4 -11.44 -7.12 -0.01
CA LEU A 4 -11.27 -7.32 -1.46
C LEU A 4 -11.76 -6.10 -2.24
N ILE A 5 -12.81 -5.46 -1.74
CA ILE A 5 -13.35 -4.23 -2.31
C ILE A 5 -12.37 -3.06 -2.07
N SER A 6 -11.97 -2.79 -0.83
CA SER A 6 -11.14 -1.61 -0.51
C SER A 6 -9.75 -1.65 -1.16
N GLU A 7 -9.19 -2.84 -1.30
CA GLU A 7 -7.84 -3.05 -1.86
C GLU A 7 -7.83 -3.23 -3.38
N GLY A 8 -8.98 -3.23 -4.05
CA GLY A 8 -9.04 -3.30 -5.52
C GLY A 8 -8.83 -4.71 -6.07
N TYR A 9 -9.49 -5.73 -5.52
CA TYR A 9 -9.52 -7.08 -6.06
C TYR A 9 -10.91 -7.45 -6.60
N PRO A 10 -11.35 -6.87 -7.74
CA PRO A 10 -12.71 -7.02 -8.24
C PRO A 10 -13.05 -8.47 -8.61
N LEU A 11 -12.14 -9.17 -9.30
CA LEU A 11 -12.33 -10.57 -9.67
C LEU A 11 -12.44 -11.51 -8.46
N ALA A 12 -11.68 -11.23 -7.40
CA ALA A 12 -11.77 -12.01 -6.17
C ALA A 12 -13.07 -11.69 -5.42
N ALA A 13 -13.47 -10.42 -5.38
CA ALA A 13 -14.72 -9.99 -4.76
C ALA A 13 -15.95 -10.60 -5.45
N THR A 14 -15.97 -10.66 -6.79
CA THR A 14 -17.08 -11.26 -7.56
C THR A 14 -17.18 -12.76 -7.37
N LYS A 15 -16.05 -13.48 -7.44
CA LYS A 15 -16.01 -14.92 -7.17
C LYS A 15 -16.43 -15.24 -5.74
N PHE A 16 -15.90 -14.49 -4.76
CA PHE A 16 -16.26 -14.64 -3.35
C PHE A 16 -17.74 -14.37 -3.12
N ALA A 17 -18.32 -13.35 -3.75
CA ALA A 17 -19.74 -13.04 -3.64
C ALA A 17 -20.62 -14.17 -4.20
N ALA A 18 -20.24 -14.72 -5.36
CA ALA A 18 -20.95 -15.83 -5.99
C ALA A 18 -20.89 -17.11 -5.15
N GLU A 19 -19.72 -17.43 -4.61
CA GLU A 19 -19.50 -18.65 -3.82
C GLU A 19 -20.14 -18.55 -2.42
N ALA A 20 -20.00 -17.40 -1.76
CA ALA A 20 -20.58 -17.18 -0.43
C ALA A 20 -22.07 -16.82 -0.47
N ASN A 21 -22.68 -16.72 -1.67
CA ASN A 21 -24.05 -16.29 -1.89
C ASN A 21 -24.38 -14.93 -1.23
N ILE A 22 -23.42 -14.01 -1.27
CA ILE A 22 -23.53 -12.65 -0.70
C ILE A 22 -23.84 -11.68 -1.83
N GLN A 23 -24.84 -10.80 -1.63
CA GLN A 23 -25.10 -9.73 -2.59
C GLN A 23 -23.99 -8.67 -2.51
N PRO A 24 -23.35 -8.31 -3.64
CA PRO A 24 -22.39 -7.22 -3.66
C PRO A 24 -23.10 -5.91 -3.31
N THR A 25 -22.68 -5.28 -2.22
CA THR A 25 -23.21 -3.98 -1.77
C THR A 25 -22.56 -2.79 -2.47
N VAL A 26 -21.56 -3.03 -3.32
CA VAL A 26 -20.73 -1.98 -3.93
C VAL A 26 -20.76 -2.11 -5.43
N ASP A 27 -20.84 -0.96 -6.08
CA ASP A 27 -20.78 -0.81 -7.54
C ASP A 27 -19.44 -1.34 -8.07
N ILE A 28 -19.52 -2.36 -8.92
CA ILE A 28 -18.35 -3.06 -9.48
C ILE A 28 -17.61 -2.15 -10.46
N ASP A 29 -18.33 -1.25 -11.13
CA ASP A 29 -17.75 -0.36 -12.15
C ASP A 29 -16.84 0.68 -11.48
N SER A 30 -17.30 1.29 -10.40
CA SER A 30 -16.49 2.17 -9.53
C SER A 30 -15.25 1.48 -8.93
N MET A 31 -15.32 0.16 -8.69
CA MET A 31 -14.13 -0.60 -8.27
C MET A 31 -13.13 -0.77 -9.41
N GLN A 32 -13.62 -1.04 -10.62
CA GLN A 32 -12.79 -1.26 -11.80
C GLN A 32 -12.01 0.01 -12.16
N GLU A 33 -12.67 1.17 -12.18
CA GLU A 33 -12.02 2.48 -12.42
C GLU A 33 -10.88 2.74 -11.41
N ARG A 34 -11.12 2.44 -10.13
CA ARG A 34 -10.10 2.60 -9.08
C ARG A 34 -8.91 1.66 -9.25
N VAL A 35 -9.16 0.42 -9.67
CA VAL A 35 -8.11 -0.57 -9.97
C VAL A 35 -7.27 -0.11 -11.15
N GLU A 36 -7.89 0.45 -12.17
CA GLU A 36 -7.20 0.97 -13.36
C GLU A 36 -6.27 2.13 -13.01
N ILE A 37 -6.74 3.08 -12.19
CA ILE A 37 -5.93 4.18 -11.66
C ILE A 37 -4.72 3.64 -10.88
N GLN A 38 -4.93 2.72 -9.93
CA GLN A 38 -3.82 2.14 -9.16
C GLN A 38 -2.84 1.39 -10.06
N SER A 39 -3.35 0.64 -11.04
CA SER A 39 -2.54 -0.13 -11.97
C SER A 39 -1.68 0.78 -12.85
N ALA A 40 -2.21 1.93 -13.29
CA ALA A 40 -1.45 2.94 -14.01
C ALA A 40 -0.30 3.49 -13.15
N ILE A 41 -0.57 3.83 -11.88
CA ILE A 41 0.46 4.30 -10.93
C ILE A 41 1.54 3.24 -10.72
N HIS A 42 1.16 1.97 -10.52
CA HIS A 42 2.13 0.89 -10.32
C HIS A 42 3.03 0.65 -11.54
N ARG A 43 2.48 0.78 -12.76
CA ARG A 43 3.25 0.69 -14.01
C ARG A 43 4.17 1.89 -14.22
N GLY A 44 3.94 3.02 -13.54
CA GLY A 44 4.67 4.27 -13.73
C GLY A 44 4.01 5.21 -14.75
N ASP A 45 2.80 4.88 -15.20
CA ASP A 45 2.02 5.71 -16.12
C ASP A 45 1.18 6.73 -15.34
N ILE A 46 1.85 7.74 -14.78
CA ILE A 46 1.21 8.66 -13.85
C ILE A 46 0.35 9.69 -14.58
N GLN A 47 0.67 10.00 -15.84
CA GLN A 47 -0.13 10.88 -16.68
C GLN A 47 -1.54 10.32 -16.88
N THR A 48 -1.66 9.06 -17.33
CA THR A 48 -2.97 8.40 -17.46
C THR A 48 -3.66 8.23 -16.10
N ALA A 49 -2.91 7.99 -15.02
CA ALA A 49 -3.51 7.97 -13.68
C ALA A 49 -4.16 9.31 -13.30
N ILE A 50 -3.50 10.44 -13.58
CA ILE A 50 -4.04 11.78 -13.31
C ILE A 50 -5.28 12.07 -14.16
N GLU A 51 -5.26 11.71 -15.44
CA GLU A 51 -6.39 11.85 -16.35
C GLU A 51 -7.61 11.06 -15.84
N ASN A 52 -7.41 9.77 -15.54
CA ASN A 52 -8.47 8.91 -15.00
C ASN A 52 -9.02 9.41 -13.65
N ILE A 53 -8.16 9.98 -12.77
CA ILE A 53 -8.63 10.58 -11.51
C ILE A 53 -9.52 11.80 -11.79
N ASN A 54 -9.15 12.65 -12.75
CA ASN A 54 -9.93 13.83 -13.10
C ASN A 54 -11.26 13.46 -13.78
N GLU A 55 -11.27 12.43 -14.62
CA GLU A 55 -12.48 11.89 -15.23
C GLU A 55 -13.43 11.30 -14.16
N LEU A 56 -12.88 10.57 -13.19
CA LEU A 56 -13.64 10.00 -12.09
C LEU A 56 -14.24 11.09 -11.18
N ASN A 57 -13.39 12.01 -10.70
CA ASN A 57 -13.84 13.16 -9.93
C ASN A 57 -12.72 14.24 -9.86
N PRO A 58 -12.85 15.38 -10.54
CA PRO A 58 -11.82 16.43 -10.56
C PRO A 58 -11.60 17.06 -9.17
N GLN A 59 -12.60 17.01 -8.29
CA GLN A 59 -12.48 17.58 -6.94
C GLN A 59 -11.45 16.84 -6.07
N ILE A 60 -11.08 15.60 -6.40
CA ILE A 60 -10.11 14.82 -5.63
C ILE A 60 -8.74 15.52 -5.61
N LEU A 61 -8.29 16.03 -6.75
CA LEU A 61 -6.99 16.71 -6.86
C LEU A 61 -7.08 18.17 -6.45
N ASP A 62 -8.21 18.85 -6.73
CA ASP A 62 -8.42 20.24 -6.35
C ASP A 62 -8.50 20.44 -4.82
N SER A 63 -9.14 19.50 -4.12
CA SER A 63 -9.28 19.56 -2.65
C SER A 63 -8.05 19.08 -1.90
N ASN A 64 -7.09 18.43 -2.58
CA ASN A 64 -5.91 17.85 -1.95
C ASN A 64 -4.62 18.20 -2.73
N PRO A 65 -4.08 19.41 -2.55
CA PRO A 65 -2.87 19.86 -3.25
C PRO A 65 -1.65 18.99 -2.92
N THR A 66 -1.60 18.39 -1.73
CA THR A 66 -0.53 17.46 -1.32
C THR A 66 -0.55 16.17 -2.14
N LEU A 67 -1.72 15.61 -2.41
CA LEU A 67 -1.85 14.42 -3.27
C LEU A 67 -1.49 14.74 -4.71
N HIS A 68 -1.97 15.87 -5.23
CA HIS A 68 -1.65 16.30 -6.58
C HIS A 68 -0.13 16.53 -6.74
N PHE A 69 0.51 17.20 -5.77
CA PHE A 69 1.96 17.37 -5.78
C PHE A 69 2.70 16.04 -5.72
N ALA A 70 2.25 15.08 -4.91
CA ALA A 70 2.86 13.75 -4.83
C ALA A 70 2.78 12.98 -6.16
N LEU A 71 1.67 13.08 -6.91
CA LEU A 71 1.53 12.49 -8.24
C LEU A 71 2.47 13.15 -9.26
N LEU A 72 2.54 14.48 -9.29
CA LEU A 72 3.44 15.20 -10.18
C LEU A 72 4.91 14.90 -9.87
N ARG A 73 5.27 14.81 -8.58
CA ARG A 73 6.60 14.39 -8.17
C ARG A 73 6.91 12.98 -8.65
N LEU A 74 5.95 12.05 -8.55
CA LEU A 74 6.14 10.69 -9.04
C LEU A 74 6.33 10.68 -10.57
N GLN A 75 5.56 11.46 -11.33
CA GLN A 75 5.76 11.62 -12.78
C GLN A 75 7.16 12.16 -13.09
N LEU A 76 7.65 13.15 -12.33
CA LEU A 76 9.01 13.65 -12.50
C LEU A 76 10.06 12.58 -12.22
N VAL A 77 9.88 11.75 -11.18
CA VAL A 77 10.77 10.61 -10.92
C VAL A 77 10.79 9.65 -12.10
N GLU A 78 9.64 9.32 -12.69
CA GLU A 78 9.58 8.43 -13.86
C GLU A 78 10.28 9.03 -15.08
N LEU A 79 10.08 10.33 -15.36
CA LEU A 79 10.81 11.03 -16.42
C LEU A 79 12.32 10.99 -16.18
N ILE A 80 12.78 11.23 -14.95
CA ILE A 80 14.20 11.17 -14.60
C ILE A 80 14.75 9.75 -14.82
N ARG A 81 13.99 8.70 -14.49
CA ARG A 81 14.40 7.31 -14.73
C ARG A 81 14.58 7.03 -16.21
N GLU A 82 13.67 7.49 -17.06
CA GLU A 82 13.78 7.34 -18.52
C GLU A 82 15.02 8.06 -19.08
N CYS A 83 15.27 9.29 -18.59
CA CYS A 83 16.42 10.11 -18.99
C CYS A 83 17.75 9.46 -18.57
N THR A 84 17.82 8.95 -17.33
CA THR A 84 19.05 8.36 -16.76
C THR A 84 19.32 6.92 -17.22
N SER A 85 18.32 6.23 -17.76
CA SER A 85 18.48 4.88 -18.32
C SER A 85 19.34 4.85 -19.58
N HIS A 86 19.53 5.99 -20.25
CA HIS A 86 20.30 6.11 -21.48
C HIS A 86 21.54 6.99 -21.24
N PRO A 87 22.76 6.57 -21.67
CA PRO A 87 24.00 7.33 -21.43
C PRO A 87 24.03 8.75 -22.02
N ASN A 88 23.14 9.03 -22.96
CA ASN A 88 22.98 10.31 -23.65
C ASN A 88 21.51 10.79 -23.60
N GLY A 89 20.79 10.38 -22.56
CA GLY A 89 19.37 10.70 -22.41
C GLY A 89 19.14 12.20 -22.29
N ASP A 90 18.13 12.68 -23.03
CA ASP A 90 17.74 14.07 -22.99
C ASP A 90 17.02 14.38 -21.67
N ILE A 91 17.61 15.23 -20.83
CA ILE A 91 17.02 15.69 -19.56
C ILE A 91 15.99 16.81 -19.74
N THR A 92 15.89 17.37 -20.95
CA THR A 92 15.00 18.50 -21.27
C THR A 92 13.53 18.22 -20.90
N PRO A 93 12.95 17.02 -21.13
CA PRO A 93 11.57 16.72 -20.73
C PRO A 93 11.36 16.82 -19.22
N ALA A 94 12.27 16.26 -18.43
CA ALA A 94 12.20 16.32 -16.97
C ALA A 94 12.33 17.76 -16.45
N LEU A 95 13.27 18.54 -17.02
CA LEU A 95 13.46 19.95 -16.65
C LEU A 95 12.25 20.82 -17.01
N ASN A 96 11.70 20.64 -18.21
CA ASN A 96 10.50 21.36 -18.64
C ASN A 96 9.31 21.02 -17.75
N PHE A 97 9.12 19.73 -17.42
CA PHE A 97 8.03 19.31 -16.54
C PHE A 97 8.19 19.88 -15.13
N ALA A 98 9.38 19.80 -14.54
CA ALA A 98 9.65 20.39 -13.22
C ALA A 98 9.37 21.89 -13.20
N THR A 99 9.81 22.63 -14.23
CA THR A 99 9.65 24.09 -14.31
C THR A 99 8.21 24.52 -14.55
N THR A 100 7.46 23.78 -15.36
CA THR A 100 6.08 24.15 -15.74
C THR A 100 5.05 23.70 -14.69
N GLN A 101 5.22 22.52 -14.11
CA GLN A 101 4.20 21.90 -13.24
C GLN A 101 4.53 21.96 -11.75
N LEU A 102 5.79 21.73 -11.35
CA LEU A 102 6.16 21.64 -9.93
C LEU A 102 6.66 22.98 -9.36
N ALA A 103 7.49 23.71 -10.10
CA ALA A 103 8.09 24.96 -9.62
C ALA A 103 7.08 26.03 -9.17
N PRO A 104 5.93 26.24 -9.86
CA PRO A 104 4.91 27.19 -9.39
C PRO A 104 4.25 26.76 -8.08
N ARG A 105 4.24 25.45 -7.77
CA ARG A 105 3.59 24.87 -6.58
C ARG A 105 4.56 24.71 -5.40
N ALA A 106 5.86 24.57 -5.67
CA ALA A 106 6.91 24.44 -4.66
C ALA A 106 6.91 25.52 -3.55
N PRO A 107 6.75 26.83 -3.82
CA PRO A 107 6.80 27.85 -2.77
C PRO A 107 5.57 27.87 -1.86
N THR A 108 4.51 27.11 -2.19
CA THR A 108 3.28 27.07 -1.39
C THR A 108 3.44 26.27 -0.09
N ASN A 109 4.40 25.35 -0.03
CA ASN A 109 4.70 24.54 1.14
C ASN A 109 6.21 24.25 1.20
N PRO A 110 6.91 24.53 2.31
CA PRO A 110 8.33 24.23 2.44
C PRO A 110 8.68 22.74 2.19
N GLU A 111 7.79 21.81 2.54
CA GLU A 111 7.99 20.38 2.26
C GLU A 111 8.02 20.09 0.75
N PHE A 112 7.21 20.80 -0.05
CA PHE A 112 7.19 20.61 -1.50
C PHE A 112 8.49 21.08 -2.15
N LEU A 113 9.06 22.17 -1.64
CA LEU A 113 10.36 22.66 -2.10
C LEU A 113 11.45 21.64 -1.80
N GLU A 114 11.52 21.14 -0.56
CA GLU A 114 12.51 20.14 -0.16
C GLU A 114 12.37 18.84 -0.99
N ASP A 115 11.14 18.40 -1.22
CA ASP A 115 10.85 17.23 -2.04
C ASP A 115 11.21 17.41 -3.52
N LEU A 116 11.00 18.61 -4.07
CA LEU A 116 11.41 18.96 -5.42
C LEU A 116 12.95 18.98 -5.54
N GLU A 117 13.64 19.63 -4.60
CA GLU A 117 15.11 19.68 -4.57
C GLU A 117 15.73 18.27 -4.51
N ARG A 118 15.21 17.40 -3.64
CA ARG A 118 15.63 15.99 -3.57
C ARG A 118 15.39 15.24 -4.88
N THR A 119 14.25 15.49 -5.53
CA THR A 119 13.92 14.84 -6.79
C THR A 119 14.82 15.33 -7.92
N MET A 120 15.11 16.63 -7.98
CA MET A 120 16.03 17.23 -8.97
C MET A 120 17.48 16.78 -8.77
N ALA A 121 17.90 16.48 -7.53
CA ALA A 121 19.22 15.93 -7.25
C ALA A 121 19.47 14.60 -7.98
N LEU A 122 18.42 13.82 -8.29
CA LEU A 122 18.52 12.57 -9.06
C LEU A 122 19.03 12.78 -10.50
N LEU A 123 18.93 13.99 -11.05
CA LEU A 123 19.50 14.32 -12.37
C LEU A 123 21.02 14.53 -12.32
N ILE A 124 21.55 14.91 -11.16
CA ILE A 124 22.96 15.26 -10.98
C ILE A 124 23.76 14.04 -10.50
N PHE A 125 23.17 13.24 -9.61
CA PHE A 125 23.83 12.08 -9.02
C PHE A 125 23.48 10.80 -9.79
N PRO A 126 24.47 10.03 -10.28
CA PRO A 126 24.21 8.77 -10.94
C PRO A 126 23.57 7.76 -9.97
N PRO A 127 22.73 6.84 -10.46
CA PRO A 127 22.00 5.88 -9.64
C PRO A 127 22.91 4.99 -8.76
N ASP A 128 24.14 4.76 -9.22
CA ASP A 128 25.13 3.92 -8.54
C ASP A 128 25.72 4.55 -7.28
N ASN A 129 25.55 5.87 -7.07
CA ASN A 129 26.16 6.59 -5.95
C ASN A 129 25.15 7.47 -5.19
N LEU A 130 23.90 7.02 -5.09
CA LEU A 130 22.86 7.73 -4.37
C LEU A 130 22.93 7.51 -2.86
N VAL A 131 22.80 8.60 -2.11
CA VAL A 131 22.60 8.56 -0.65
C VAL A 131 21.27 7.85 -0.35
N PRO A 132 21.13 7.05 0.73
CA PRO A 132 19.92 6.25 0.98
C PRO A 132 18.56 6.98 0.85
N PRO A 133 18.40 8.26 1.26
CA PRO A 133 17.17 9.02 1.07
C PRO A 133 16.82 9.35 -0.39
N LEU A 134 17.81 9.41 -1.28
CA LEU A 134 17.60 9.61 -2.72
C LEU A 134 17.33 8.28 -3.42
N ALA A 135 18.01 7.21 -3.01
CA ALA A 135 17.78 5.86 -3.53
C ALA A 135 16.35 5.38 -3.26
N SER A 136 15.76 5.74 -2.12
CA SER A 136 14.37 5.38 -1.80
C SER A 136 13.34 6.00 -2.74
N LEU A 137 13.66 7.13 -3.40
CA LEU A 137 12.79 7.76 -4.40
C LEU A 137 12.69 6.93 -5.69
N LEU A 138 13.72 6.15 -6.00
CA LEU A 138 13.73 5.22 -7.14
C LEU A 138 13.14 3.85 -6.78
N HIS A 139 12.76 3.60 -5.52
CA HIS A 139 12.23 2.30 -5.13
C HIS A 139 10.73 2.17 -5.53
N PRO A 140 10.28 0.99 -5.98
CA PRO A 140 8.86 0.75 -6.28
C PRO A 140 7.90 1.04 -5.10
N SER A 141 8.41 1.03 -3.87
CA SER A 141 7.64 1.41 -2.66
C SER A 141 7.06 2.82 -2.76
N LEU A 142 7.72 3.76 -3.44
CA LEU A 142 7.18 5.11 -3.60
C LEU A 142 5.87 5.08 -4.41
N ARG A 143 5.84 4.33 -5.52
CA ARG A 143 4.62 4.12 -6.32
C ARG A 143 3.51 3.50 -5.48
N GLN A 144 3.84 2.52 -4.64
CA GLN A 144 2.86 1.88 -3.75
C GLN A 144 2.27 2.85 -2.72
N ILE A 145 3.11 3.69 -2.10
CA ILE A 145 2.64 4.70 -1.13
C ILE A 145 1.69 5.70 -1.81
N VAL A 146 2.06 6.20 -3.00
CA VAL A 146 1.22 7.15 -3.74
C VAL A 146 -0.08 6.49 -4.21
N ALA A 147 -0.03 5.27 -4.73
CA ALA A 147 -1.21 4.49 -5.13
C ALA A 147 -2.19 4.30 -3.95
N ASN A 148 -1.67 3.98 -2.76
CA ASN A 148 -2.50 3.86 -1.56
C ASN A 148 -3.16 5.19 -1.18
N LYS A 149 -2.41 6.31 -1.22
CA LYS A 149 -2.97 7.65 -0.95
C LYS A 149 -4.07 8.04 -1.95
N VAL A 150 -3.87 7.72 -3.23
CA VAL A 150 -4.89 7.94 -4.27
C VAL A 150 -6.13 7.09 -4.00
N ASN A 151 -5.95 5.80 -3.67
CA ASN A 151 -7.04 4.90 -3.32
C ASN A 151 -7.87 5.44 -2.16
N GLU A 152 -7.21 5.86 -1.08
CA GLU A 152 -7.87 6.45 0.08
C GLU A 152 -8.64 7.74 -0.29
N ALA A 153 -8.07 8.60 -1.13
CA ALA A 153 -8.72 9.84 -1.55
C ALA A 153 -9.98 9.58 -2.41
N ILE A 154 -9.92 8.59 -3.31
CA ILE A 154 -11.07 8.16 -4.10
C ILE A 154 -12.16 7.62 -3.18
N LEU A 155 -11.82 6.73 -2.23
CA LEU A 155 -12.78 6.16 -1.28
C LEU A 155 -13.45 7.27 -0.44
N VAL A 156 -12.69 8.28 0.01
CA VAL A 156 -13.25 9.45 0.72
C VAL A 156 -14.25 10.21 -0.15
N SER A 157 -13.92 10.48 -1.40
CA SER A 157 -14.84 11.19 -2.30
C SER A 157 -16.13 10.41 -2.56
N GLN A 158 -16.05 9.09 -2.57
CA GLN A 158 -17.19 8.18 -2.73
C GLN A 158 -17.94 7.91 -1.42
N ARG A 159 -17.55 8.57 -0.31
CA ARG A 159 -18.08 8.36 1.05
C ARG A 159 -17.95 6.90 1.54
N ALA A 160 -17.00 6.16 0.97
CA ALA A 160 -16.65 4.82 1.39
C ALA A 160 -15.63 4.86 2.55
N PRO A 161 -15.57 3.81 3.40
CA PRO A 161 -14.55 3.73 4.44
C PRO A 161 -13.14 3.67 3.83
N LYS A 162 -12.20 4.45 4.39
CA LYS A 162 -10.80 4.55 3.94
C LYS A 162 -10.03 3.24 4.01
N GLU A 163 -10.33 2.41 5.00
CA GLU A 163 -9.70 1.10 5.20
C GLU A 163 -10.76 0.03 5.43
N ALA A 164 -10.47 -1.20 5.01
CA ALA A 164 -11.32 -2.34 5.34
C ALA A 164 -11.37 -2.60 6.83
N LYS A 165 -12.55 -3.01 7.31
CA LYS A 165 -12.77 -3.39 8.70
C LYS A 165 -11.88 -4.56 9.09
N LEU A 166 -11.55 -5.44 8.14
CA LEU A 166 -10.61 -6.53 8.37
C LEU A 166 -9.23 -6.03 8.86
N ARG A 167 -8.68 -4.94 8.28
CA ARG A 167 -7.40 -4.37 8.74
C ARG A 167 -7.52 -3.86 10.19
N VAL A 168 -8.64 -3.22 10.52
CA VAL A 168 -8.93 -2.74 11.88
C VAL A 168 -9.02 -3.90 12.86
N LEU A 169 -9.70 -4.98 12.50
CA LEU A 169 -9.84 -6.17 13.34
C LEU A 169 -8.51 -6.86 13.61
N VAL A 170 -7.63 -6.96 12.60
CA VAL A 170 -6.28 -7.52 12.78
C VAL A 170 -5.44 -6.66 13.75
N ARG A 171 -5.47 -5.34 13.58
CA ARG A 171 -4.78 -4.42 14.52
C ARG A 171 -5.37 -4.50 15.93
N LEU A 172 -6.69 -4.57 16.04
CA LEU A 172 -7.39 -4.69 17.33
C LEU A 172 -7.02 -5.99 18.05
N ARG A 173 -6.94 -7.11 17.32
CA ARG A 173 -6.47 -8.39 17.85
C ARG A 173 -5.06 -8.28 18.39
N ALA A 174 -4.12 -7.75 17.59
CA ALA A 174 -2.74 -7.58 18.01
C ALA A 174 -2.62 -6.70 19.28
N TRP A 175 -3.38 -5.61 19.33
CA TRP A 175 -3.46 -4.73 20.49
C TRP A 175 -4.02 -5.45 21.73
N ALA A 176 -5.14 -6.16 21.57
CA ALA A 176 -5.79 -6.87 22.68
C ALA A 176 -4.89 -7.96 23.27
N GLU A 177 -4.20 -8.71 22.41
CA GLU A 177 -3.23 -9.72 22.86
C GLU A 177 -2.05 -9.09 23.61
N GLN A 178 -1.47 -8.02 23.08
CA GLN A 178 -0.40 -7.29 23.77
C GLN A 178 -0.87 -6.82 25.15
N LYS A 179 -2.07 -6.22 25.22
CA LYS A 179 -2.64 -5.72 26.46
C LYS A 179 -2.89 -6.82 27.49
N ALA A 180 -3.34 -7.99 27.03
CA ALA A 180 -3.57 -9.13 27.90
C ALA A 180 -2.25 -9.77 28.39
N ARG A 181 -1.21 -9.83 27.56
CA ARG A 181 0.15 -10.23 27.97
C ARG A 181 0.73 -9.26 29.01
N GLU A 182 0.58 -7.95 28.81
CA GLU A 182 0.95 -6.92 29.80
C GLU A 182 0.22 -7.10 31.14
N ALA A 183 -1.07 -7.47 31.09
CA ALA A 183 -1.89 -7.77 32.27
C ALA A 183 -1.61 -9.16 32.89
N LYS A 184 -0.58 -9.88 32.40
CA LYS A 184 -0.19 -11.23 32.83
C LYS A 184 -1.34 -12.23 32.80
N LYS A 185 -2.23 -12.10 31.83
CA LYS A 185 -3.27 -13.10 31.57
C LYS A 185 -2.64 -14.33 30.93
N ASP A 186 -3.15 -15.50 31.31
CA ASP A 186 -2.67 -16.77 30.79
C ASP A 186 -3.12 -16.91 29.33
N LEU A 187 -2.16 -16.79 28.41
CA LEU A 187 -2.37 -16.82 26.98
C LEU A 187 -1.31 -17.73 26.35
N PRO A 188 -1.69 -18.56 25.36
CA PRO A 188 -0.71 -19.32 24.62
C PRO A 188 0.30 -18.39 23.91
N PRO A 189 1.54 -18.86 23.69
CA PRO A 189 2.60 -18.07 23.07
C PRO A 189 2.21 -17.58 21.67
N THR A 190 1.49 -18.42 20.92
CA THR A 190 0.87 -18.09 19.63
C THR A 190 -0.64 -18.29 19.74
N LEU A 191 -1.41 -17.23 19.49
CA LEU A 191 -2.83 -17.37 19.19
C LEU A 191 -2.94 -17.64 17.70
N ASP A 192 -3.51 -18.77 17.34
CA ASP A 192 -3.77 -19.06 15.94
C ASP A 192 -4.99 -18.29 15.41
N LEU A 193 -5.07 -18.14 14.09
CA LEU A 193 -6.23 -17.52 13.44
C LEU A 193 -7.31 -18.55 13.08
N GLY A 194 -7.02 -19.84 13.24
CA GLY A 194 -7.94 -20.94 12.91
C GLY A 194 -8.28 -20.98 11.41
N LEU A 195 -7.36 -20.51 10.57
CA LEU A 195 -7.50 -20.53 9.11
C LEU A 195 -6.94 -21.81 8.49
N ASP A 196 -6.27 -22.63 9.30
CA ASP A 196 -5.80 -23.94 8.88
C ASP A 196 -7.02 -24.86 8.75
N LEU A 197 -7.35 -25.21 7.50
CA LEU A 197 -8.46 -26.11 7.15
C LEU A 197 -8.16 -27.59 7.42
N GLU A 198 -7.18 -27.89 8.27
CA GLU A 198 -6.84 -29.27 8.62
C GLU A 198 -7.00 -29.45 10.12
N ASP A 199 -7.98 -30.29 10.49
CA ASP A 199 -8.11 -30.93 11.79
C ASP A 199 -6.83 -31.71 12.11
N HIS A 200 -5.80 -31.03 12.60
CA HIS A 200 -4.74 -31.67 13.33
C HIS A 200 -4.95 -31.43 14.83
N PRO A 201 -5.24 -32.49 15.61
CA PRO A 201 -5.39 -32.35 17.04
C PRO A 201 -4.05 -31.85 17.57
N THR A 202 -4.07 -30.65 18.16
CA THR A 202 -2.92 -30.09 18.85
C THR A 202 -2.44 -31.14 19.86
N SER A 203 -1.23 -31.67 19.62
CA SER A 203 -0.65 -32.64 20.53
C SER A 203 -0.41 -31.94 21.86
N SER A 204 -1.31 -32.16 22.80
CA SER A 204 -1.11 -31.88 24.21
C SER A 204 0.17 -32.60 24.64
N GLY A 205 1.25 -31.83 24.83
CA GLY A 205 2.51 -32.30 25.38
C GLY A 205 2.33 -32.74 26.83
N VAL A 206 1.93 -34.00 26.98
CA VAL A 206 2.15 -34.95 28.07
C VAL A 206 2.78 -34.39 29.35
N THR A 207 1.95 -34.21 30.38
CA THR A 207 2.33 -34.37 31.79
C THR A 207 1.94 -35.76 32.28
N GLN A 208 2.91 -36.64 32.54
CA GLN A 208 2.92 -37.73 33.53
C GLN A 208 4.21 -38.53 33.30
N GLY A 209 5.08 -38.82 34.28
CA GLY A 209 4.82 -39.04 35.69
C GLY A 209 5.08 -40.51 36.01
N ASN A 210 6.28 -40.79 36.53
CA ASN A 210 6.68 -41.91 37.40
C ASN A 210 6.37 -43.37 36.98
N GLY A 211 7.43 -44.18 36.88
CA GLY A 211 7.36 -45.65 36.85
C GLY A 211 8.54 -46.26 37.60
N GLU A 212 8.40 -46.38 38.92
CA GLU A 212 9.13 -47.38 39.72
C GLU A 212 8.43 -48.75 39.56
N ALA A 213 9.24 -49.82 39.50
CA ALA A 213 9.05 -51.14 40.12
C ALA A 213 9.44 -52.35 39.22
N GLU A 214 10.38 -53.13 39.79
CA GLU A 214 10.42 -54.59 39.83
C GLU A 214 10.73 -55.41 38.55
N GLY A 215 12.02 -55.78 38.41
CA GLY A 215 12.43 -56.99 37.69
C GLY A 215 12.70 -58.12 38.69
N MET A 216 11.81 -59.12 38.71
CA MET A 216 11.93 -60.36 39.49
C MET A 216 12.56 -61.47 38.60
N MET A 217 13.43 -62.25 39.24
CA MET A 217 14.08 -63.52 38.86
C MET A 217 13.50 -64.31 37.68
N THR A 218 14.38 -64.82 36.82
CA THR A 218 14.76 -66.26 36.78
C THR A 218 16.17 -66.42 36.21
#